data_AF-A0A074MXZ2-F1
#
_entry.id   AF-A0A074MXZ2-F1
#
_cell.length_a   1.000
_cell.length_b   1.000
_cell.length_c   1.000
_cell.angle_alpha   90.00
_cell.angle_beta   90.00
_cell.angle_gamma   90.00
#
_symmetry.space_group_name_H-M   'P 1'
#
loop_
_entity.id
_entity.type
_entity.pdbx_description
1 polymer ?
#
loop_
_entity_poly.entity_id
_entity_poly.type
_entity_poly.pdbx_seq_one_letter_code
_entity_poly.pdbx_strand_id
1 'polypeptide(L)'
;MVTKLQSVGVTLSPHIVDQIDELAKARGVSRSEAIRISVDIGLPLLKLGMALNTERALTILEHTQLALSLLVERQYPEDVNELINQALSNVREYHA
;
A
#
# COMPACT_ATOMS: atom_id res chain seq x y z
N MET A 1 -12.61 18.88 14.80
CA MET A 1 -13.31 19.56 13.68
C MET A 1 -13.95 18.47 12.83
N VAL A 2 -15.27 18.46 12.64
CA VAL A 2 -15.90 17.50 11.73
C VAL A 2 -15.62 17.97 10.31
N THR A 3 -14.78 17.24 9.58
CA THR A 3 -14.45 17.56 8.20
C THR A 3 -15.71 17.41 7.35
N LYS A 4 -16.20 18.53 6.79
CA LYS A 4 -17.41 18.52 5.96
C LYS A 4 -17.11 17.81 4.64
N LEU A 5 -17.70 16.63 4.44
CA LEU A 5 -17.60 15.91 3.17
C LEU A 5 -18.31 16.70 2.05
N GLN A 6 -17.68 16.77 0.88
CA GLN A 6 -18.27 17.33 -0.33
C GLN A 6 -18.53 16.22 -1.34
N SER A 7 -19.71 16.23 -1.97
CA SER A 7 -20.07 15.27 -3.00
C SER A 7 -19.56 15.74 -4.36
N VAL A 8 -18.82 14.87 -5.05
CA VAL A 8 -18.41 15.06 -6.45
C VAL A 8 -18.91 13.87 -7.25
N GLY A 9 -19.63 14.15 -8.34
CA GLY A 9 -20.13 13.11 -9.26
C GLY A 9 -19.17 12.89 -10.42
N VAL A 10 -18.84 11.64 -10.70
CA VAL A 10 -18.02 11.24 -11.85
C VAL A 10 -18.62 10.00 -12.51
N THR A 11 -18.46 9.89 -13.83
CA THR A 11 -18.82 8.68 -14.58
C THR A 11 -17.61 7.77 -14.65
N LEU A 12 -17.80 6.49 -14.33
CA LEU A 12 -16.77 5.46 -14.38
C LEU A 12 -17.15 4.39 -15.41
N SER A 13 -16.16 3.70 -15.97
CA SER A 13 -16.44 2.54 -16.82
C SER A 13 -16.97 1.37 -15.97
N PRO A 14 -17.80 0.47 -16.54
CA PRO A 14 -18.37 -0.66 -15.80
C PRO A 14 -17.29 -1.52 -15.10
N HIS A 15 -16.19 -1.79 -15.80
CA HIS A 15 -15.07 -2.56 -15.26
C HIS A 15 -14.46 -1.95 -13.98
N ILE A 16 -14.34 -0.62 -13.91
CA ILE A 16 -13.81 0.05 -12.71
C ILE A 16 -14.82 -0.04 -11.56
N VAL A 17 -16.12 0.02 -11.86
CA VAL A 17 -17.17 -0.16 -10.84
C VAL A 17 -17.08 -1.56 -10.23
N ASP A 18 -16.87 -2.59 -11.05
CA ASP A 18 -16.69 -3.96 -10.56
C ASP A 18 -15.47 -4.09 -9.63
N GLN A 19 -14.33 -3.50 -10.00
CA GLN A 19 -13.13 -3.49 -9.16
C GLN A 19 -13.32 -2.76 -7.82
N ILE A 20 -14.06 -1.65 -7.83
CA ILE A 20 -14.40 -0.92 -6.60
C ILE A 20 -15.29 -1.78 -5.69
N ASP A 21 -16.25 -2.52 -6.26
CA ASP A 21 -17.12 -3.42 -5.50
C ASP A 21 -16.36 -4.60 -4.89
N GLU A 22 -15.42 -5.18 -5.64
CA GLU A 22 -14.52 -6.20 -5.13
C GLU A 22 -13.66 -5.68 -3.97
N LEU A 23 -13.08 -4.47 -4.11
CA LEU A 23 -12.30 -3.82 -3.06
C LEU A 23 -13.16 -3.54 -1.81
N ALA A 24 -14.37 -3.03 -2.00
CA ALA A 24 -15.31 -2.75 -0.92
C ALA A 24 -15.65 -4.04 -0.15
N LYS A 25 -15.94 -5.13 -0.87
CA LYS A 25 -16.21 -6.44 -0.29
C LYS A 25 -15.01 -7.01 0.45
N ALA A 26 -13.82 -6.94 -0.14
CA ALA A 26 -12.58 -7.45 0.47
C ALA A 26 -12.23 -6.72 1.77
N ARG A 27 -12.54 -5.42 1.87
CA ARG A 27 -12.28 -4.60 3.06
C ARG A 27 -13.46 -4.50 4.03
N GLY A 28 -14.62 -5.06 3.68
CA GLY A 28 -15.84 -4.96 4.52
C GLY A 28 -16.38 -3.53 4.66
N VAL A 29 -16.20 -2.68 3.65
CA VAL A 29 -16.61 -1.27 3.66
C VAL A 29 -17.66 -0.97 2.57
N SER A 30 -18.29 0.19 2.64
CA SER A 30 -19.21 0.64 1.56
C SER A 30 -18.46 0.98 0.27
N ARG A 31 -19.15 0.88 -0.88
CA ARG A 31 -18.62 1.34 -2.18
C ARG A 31 -18.09 2.79 -2.11
N SER A 32 -18.84 3.69 -1.47
CA SER A 32 -18.43 5.09 -1.32
C SER A 32 -17.15 5.25 -0.50
N GLU A 33 -16.96 4.38 0.50
CA GLU A 33 -15.72 4.38 1.30
C GLU A 33 -14.54 3.82 0.51
N ALA A 34 -14.74 2.73 -0.24
CA ALA A 34 -13.72 2.20 -1.13
C ALA A 34 -13.27 3.25 -2.18
N ILE A 35 -14.20 4.04 -2.72
CA ILE A 35 -13.89 5.17 -3.62
C ILE A 35 -13.07 6.24 -2.89
N ARG A 36 -13.48 6.66 -1.69
CA ARG A 36 -12.73 7.65 -0.90
C ARG A 36 -11.30 7.21 -0.63
N ILE A 37 -11.11 5.99 -0.13
CA ILE A 37 -9.78 5.41 0.11
C ILE A 37 -8.94 5.41 -1.17
N SER A 38 -9.55 5.01 -2.30
CA SER A 38 -8.86 4.98 -3.60
C SER A 38 -8.38 6.37 -4.02
N VAL A 39 -9.20 7.41 -3.80
CA VAL A 39 -8.84 8.80 -4.12
C VAL A 39 -7.80 9.35 -3.15
N ASP A 40 -7.94 9.09 -1.84
CA ASP A 40 -7.02 9.55 -0.80
C ASP A 40 -5.62 8.96 -0.96
N ILE A 41 -5.51 7.74 -1.49
CA ILE A 41 -4.24 7.11 -1.82
C ILE A 41 -3.75 7.54 -3.21
N GLY A 42 -4.62 7.50 -4.23
CA GLY A 42 -4.23 7.73 -5.62
C GLY A 42 -3.77 9.17 -5.88
N LEU A 43 -4.44 10.16 -5.30
CA LEU A 43 -4.17 11.57 -5.59
C LEU A 43 -2.78 12.03 -5.12
N PRO A 44 -2.29 11.69 -3.90
CA PRO A 44 -0.91 11.97 -3.50
C PRO A 44 0.14 11.28 -4.40
N LEU A 45 -0.09 10.03 -4.79
CA LEU A 45 0.85 9.28 -5.64
C LEU A 45 0.97 9.95 -7.03
N LEU A 46 -0.16 10.36 -7.61
CA LEU A 46 -0.18 11.09 -8.87
C LEU A 46 0.51 12.46 -8.76
N LYS A 47 0.35 13.18 -7.64
CA LYS A 47 1.03 14.46 -7.40
C LYS A 47 2.54 14.33 -7.30
N LEU A 48 3.05 13.19 -6.83
CA LEU A 48 4.48 12.89 -6.79
C LEU A 48 5.06 12.53 -8.18
N GLY A 49 4.26 12.64 -9.25
CA GLY A 49 4.67 12.27 -10.61
C GLY A 49 4.81 10.76 -10.80
N MET A 50 4.34 9.96 -9.83
CA MET A 50 4.39 8.51 -9.92
C MET A 50 3.19 8.01 -10.73
N ALA A 51 3.42 7.76 -12.02
CA ALA A 51 2.66 6.73 -12.71
C ALA A 51 3.13 5.39 -12.13
N LEU A 52 2.45 4.90 -11.10
CA LEU A 52 2.89 3.73 -10.35
C LEU A 52 2.78 2.49 -11.25
N ASN A 53 3.90 2.10 -11.87
CA ASN A 53 4.03 0.73 -12.35
C ASN A 53 4.27 -0.13 -11.10
N THR A 54 3.17 -0.69 -10.57
CA THR A 54 3.17 -1.45 -9.31
C THR A 54 4.15 -2.61 -9.36
N GLU A 55 4.27 -3.29 -10.50
CA GLU A 55 5.22 -4.38 -10.70
C GLU A 55 6.67 -3.89 -10.55
N ARG A 56 7.01 -2.76 -11.18
CA ARG A 56 8.35 -2.17 -11.09
C ARG A 56 8.64 -1.64 -9.68
N ALA A 57 7.66 -1.06 -9.00
CA ALA A 57 7.80 -0.60 -7.62
C ALA A 57 8.03 -1.79 -6.66
N LEU A 58 7.22 -2.85 -6.78
CA LEU A 58 7.40 -4.10 -6.03
C LEU A 58 8.77 -4.72 -6.30
N THR A 59 9.19 -4.76 -7.58
CA THR A 59 10.50 -5.30 -7.96
C THR A 59 11.64 -4.55 -7.29
N ILE A 60 11.58 -3.21 -7.23
CA ILE A 60 12.60 -2.40 -6.56
C ILE A 60 12.62 -2.66 -5.06
N LEU A 61 11.45 -2.74 -4.43
CA LEU A 61 11.34 -3.03 -2.99
C LEU A 61 11.91 -4.41 -2.67
N GLU A 62 11.48 -5.44 -3.40
CA GLU A 62 11.93 -6.83 -3.22
C GLU A 62 13.44 -6.95 -3.44
N HIS A 63 13.94 -6.34 -4.52
CA HIS A 63 15.38 -6.35 -4.82
C HIS A 63 16.20 -5.68 -3.72
N THR A 64 15.73 -4.52 -3.22
CA THR A 64 16.42 -3.79 -2.15
C THR A 64 16.44 -4.62 -0.86
N GLN A 65 15.31 -5.25 -0.52
CA GLN A 65 15.21 -6.10 0.66
C GLN A 65 16.13 -7.33 0.55
N LEU A 66 16.16 -7.99 -0.61
CA LEU A 66 17.04 -9.14 -0.84
C LEU A 66 18.52 -8.75 -0.77
N ALA A 67 18.90 -7.63 -1.40
CA ALA A 67 20.27 -7.13 -1.36
C ALA A 67 20.73 -6.79 0.07
N LEU A 68 19.84 -6.19 0.87
CA LEU A 68 20.10 -5.91 2.27
C LEU A 68 20.20 -7.19 3.11
N SER A 69 19.31 -8.16 2.92
CA SER A 69 19.40 -9.46 3.59
C SER A 69 20.73 -10.15 3.31
N LEU A 70 21.17 -10.17 2.05
CA LEU A 70 22.48 -10.75 1.68
C LEU A 70 23.66 -10.02 2.33
N LEU A 71 23.58 -8.69 2.46
CA LEU A 71 24.62 -7.90 3.14
C LEU A 71 24.67 -8.22 4.64
N VAL A 72 23.53 -8.28 5.30
CA VAL A 72 23.42 -8.61 6.73
C VAL A 72 23.86 -10.04 6.98
N GLU A 73 23.42 -11.02 6.19
CA GLU A 73 23.88 -12.41 6.28
C GLU A 73 25.41 -12.52 6.16
N ARG A 74 26.01 -11.70 5.28
CA ARG A 74 27.46 -11.74 5.07
C ARG A 74 28.25 -11.06 6.19
N GLN A 75 27.71 -10.02 6.83
CA GLN A 75 28.42 -9.23 7.85
C GLN A 75 28.09 -9.64 9.29
N TYR A 76 26.85 -10.06 9.53
CA TYR A 76 26.27 -10.35 10.85
C TYR A 76 25.35 -11.58 10.77
N PRO A 77 25.86 -12.77 10.40
CA PRO A 77 25.02 -13.95 10.14
C PRO A 77 24.16 -14.39 11.33
N GLU A 78 24.64 -14.17 12.56
CA GLU A 78 23.93 -14.55 13.78
C GLU A 78 22.70 -13.65 14.07
N ASP A 79 22.72 -12.40 13.60
CA ASP A 79 21.71 -11.39 13.92
C ASP A 79 20.55 -11.32 12.90
N VAL A 80 20.69 -12.02 11.76
CA VAL A 80 19.76 -11.97 10.62
C VAL A 80 18.32 -12.28 11.04
N ASN A 81 18.14 -13.37 11.78
CA ASN A 81 16.81 -13.82 12.20
C ASN A 81 16.19 -12.86 13.22
N GLU A 82 17.00 -12.27 14.09
CA GLU A 82 16.52 -11.32 15.11
C GLU A 82 16.07 -10.00 14.46
N LEU A 83 16.81 -9.50 13.48
CA LEU A 83 16.44 -8.29 12.72
C LEU A 83 15.11 -8.46 11.96
N ILE A 84 14.88 -9.61 11.34
CA ILE A 84 13.61 -9.90 10.66
C ILE A 84 12.45 -9.94 11.68
N ASN A 85 12.66 -10.59 12.83
CA ASN A 85 11.65 -10.67 13.88
C ASN A 85 11.30 -9.30 14.46
N GLN A 86 12.30 -8.43 14.68
CA GLN A 86 12.07 -7.06 15.15
C GLN A 86 11.33 -6.22 14.09
N ALA A 87 11.69 -6.35 12.81
CA ALA A 87 10.97 -5.65 11.73
C ALA A 87 9.49 -6.08 11.65
N LEU A 88 9.20 -7.38 11.76
CA LEU A 88 7.84 -7.91 11.81
C LEU A 88 7.06 -7.43 13.04
N SER A 89 7.72 -7.35 14.19
CA SER A 89 7.13 -6.80 15.42
C SER A 89 6.75 -5.33 15.24
N ASN A 90 7.66 -4.51 14.70
CA ASN A 90 7.43 -3.08 14.48
C ASN A 90 6.28 -2.83 13.50
N VAL A 91 6.18 -3.61 12.43
CA VAL A 91 5.05 -3.48 11.48
C VAL A 91 3.72 -3.77 12.17
N ARG A 92 3.65 -4.81 13.01
CA ARG A 92 2.42 -5.14 13.76
C ARG A 92 2.06 -4.10 14.81
N GLU A 93 3.05 -3.45 15.41
CA GLU A 93 2.85 -2.50 16.49
C GLU A 93 2.49 -1.09 15.98
N TYR A 94 3.07 -0.65 14.87
CA TYR A 94 2.96 0.74 14.39
C TYR A 94 2.20 0.94 13.06
N HIS A 95 1.94 -0.14 12.30
CA HIS A 95 1.36 -0.06 10.96
C HIS A 95 0.15 -1.00 10.73
N ALA A 96 -0.41 -1.59 11.80
CA ALA A 96 -1.61 -2.42 11.76
C ALA A 96 -2.91 -1.62 11.88
#